data_AF-A0A6P6NC60-F1
#
_entry.id   AF-A0A6P6NC60-F1
#
_cell.length_a   1.000
_cell.length_b   1.000
_cell.length_c   1.000
_cell.angle_alpha   90.00
_cell.angle_beta   90.00
_cell.angle_gamma   90.00
#
_symmetry.space_group_name_H-M   'P 1'
#
loop_
_entity.id
_entity.type
_entity.pdbx_description
1 polymer ?
#
loop_
_entity_poly.entity_id
_entity_poly.type
_entity_poly.pdbx_seq_one_letter_code
_entity_poly.pdbx_strand_id
1 'polypeptide(L)'
;MPRKKGFRMQRTQRCIKSKSDANACICSEKLPLSVVAGTDVRAATLSEDALIGCCVVAGIKHVISPVCTWTQTDIDDIYVEGSNLTQNVIMSRQKRECKQKELCRLIEEHNVFGRKWNVKIGLPVYKDFELLQEETVLYEMLQEYLLRDGMCLLNLQSEVIAIIHHNNYFAVVDFGKRNMFGLACEIGRSVVVFNTCLNDLMVHIKNLRKSLDAQWYAVSRISVKTFQQDHACAREFPDSDVDINGVDEFGNIGTEVAAEFEDSTSVRLEKSVRGSFHQGNNQFKYRGVQCMAIGLVSLAKHTVDSVFSWQTKDLDRAVVLGDELYTALRDNNKIRHKSNLLAIPDLPKESVIDGESFLFEYGDFVSGDIDVVNGQFIESGVYSSLSAGLEKMFAQYDTCLLTLCSSTCAIISHNGQYALIDSHARNALGMVDGNGRSVVVYFSSVNDLLNHICVLAKGLTEKEKPFEIAGIRATIATGKPTQHNASEIKDEKDTKCLTLTESCKDSDKTFEIEFDEDSSNDLPTNNNARNKRKISVSNCTLKKQKRYDVTEVNSDVEFVSDVKNNNMMFNPICKQIGQTL
;
A
#
# COMPACT_ATOMS: atom_id res chain seq x y z
N MET A 1 -7.24 -57.81 -25.65
CA MET A 1 -7.85 -56.62 -26.30
C MET A 1 -9.27 -56.46 -25.78
N PRO A 2 -9.61 -55.28 -25.24
CA PRO A 2 -10.47 -54.36 -26.00
C PRO A 2 -9.98 -52.90 -25.97
N ARG A 3 -10.61 -52.09 -26.84
CA ARG A 3 -10.17 -50.80 -27.40
C ARG A 3 -10.32 -49.62 -26.43
N LYS A 4 -9.31 -48.74 -26.38
CA LYS A 4 -9.35 -47.42 -25.73
C LYS A 4 -10.38 -46.53 -26.43
N LYS A 5 -11.37 -46.01 -25.69
CA LYS A 5 -12.22 -44.88 -26.12
C LYS A 5 -11.42 -43.59 -25.90
N GLY A 6 -11.09 -42.91 -27.00
CA GLY A 6 -10.46 -41.59 -26.95
C GLY A 6 -11.45 -40.54 -26.44
N PHE A 7 -11.02 -39.72 -25.48
CA PHE A 7 -11.71 -38.49 -25.13
C PHE A 7 -11.54 -37.49 -26.29
N ARG A 8 -12.65 -37.11 -26.90
CA ARG A 8 -12.73 -36.09 -27.95
C ARG A 8 -13.08 -34.77 -27.26
N MET A 9 -12.13 -33.83 -27.19
CA MET A 9 -12.42 -32.45 -26.81
C MET A 9 -13.43 -31.86 -27.79
N GLN A 10 -14.62 -31.51 -27.29
CA GLN A 10 -15.55 -30.65 -28.03
C GLN A 10 -14.92 -29.26 -28.08
N ARG A 11 -14.61 -28.78 -29.29
CA ARG A 11 -14.36 -27.36 -29.53
C ARG A 11 -15.62 -26.58 -29.13
N THR A 12 -15.47 -25.65 -28.20
CA THR A 12 -16.47 -24.62 -27.94
C THR A 12 -16.78 -23.90 -29.25
N GLN A 13 -18.06 -23.85 -29.59
CA GLN A 13 -18.56 -23.30 -30.83
C GLN A 13 -18.28 -21.79 -30.85
N ARG A 14 -17.48 -21.32 -31.82
CA ARG A 14 -17.33 -19.87 -32.10
C ARG A 14 -18.72 -19.31 -32.37
N CYS A 15 -19.20 -18.44 -31.50
CA CYS A 15 -20.45 -17.74 -31.73
C CYS A 15 -20.30 -16.84 -32.96
N ILE A 16 -21.21 -17.04 -33.90
CA ILE A 16 -21.28 -16.33 -35.18
C ILE A 16 -21.65 -14.88 -34.86
N LYS A 17 -20.83 -13.92 -35.31
CA LYS A 17 -21.17 -12.49 -35.29
C LYS A 17 -22.49 -12.28 -36.04
N SER A 18 -23.54 -11.86 -35.35
CA SER A 18 -24.71 -11.26 -36.00
C SER A 18 -25.37 -10.19 -35.13
N LYS A 19 -25.46 -8.98 -35.71
CA LYS A 19 -26.23 -7.78 -35.35
C LYS A 19 -25.89 -7.12 -34.00
N SER A 20 -25.68 -5.80 -34.07
CA SER A 20 -25.21 -4.92 -33.02
C SER A 20 -26.11 -4.92 -31.77
N ASP A 21 -25.70 -5.64 -30.73
CA ASP A 21 -26.25 -5.47 -29.38
C ASP A 21 -25.70 -4.17 -28.80
N ALA A 22 -26.52 -3.11 -28.78
CA ALA A 22 -26.16 -1.82 -28.19
C ALA A 22 -25.83 -1.89 -26.68
N ASN A 23 -26.16 -3.01 -26.03
CA ASN A 23 -25.92 -3.27 -24.60
C ASN A 23 -24.79 -4.27 -24.36
N ALA A 24 -24.03 -4.64 -25.39
CA ALA A 24 -22.87 -5.50 -25.22
C ALA A 24 -21.78 -4.77 -24.42
N CYS A 25 -21.12 -5.50 -23.53
CA CYS A 25 -20.00 -4.98 -22.76
C CYS A 25 -18.90 -4.47 -23.71
N ILE A 26 -18.45 -3.23 -23.52
CA ILE A 26 -17.44 -2.60 -24.38
C ILE A 26 -16.01 -2.72 -23.86
N CYS A 27 -15.78 -3.36 -22.71
CA CYS A 27 -14.45 -3.48 -22.09
C CYS A 27 -13.41 -4.15 -22.99
N SER A 28 -13.84 -4.97 -23.96
CA SER A 28 -12.94 -5.61 -24.94
C SER A 28 -12.66 -4.75 -26.18
N GLU A 29 -13.42 -3.68 -26.40
CA GLU A 29 -13.37 -2.87 -27.62
C GLU A 29 -12.86 -1.45 -27.36
N LYS A 30 -13.08 -0.91 -26.15
CA LYS A 30 -12.67 0.44 -25.77
C LYS A 30 -12.43 0.56 -24.27
N LEU A 31 -11.41 1.32 -23.88
CA LEU A 31 -11.22 1.73 -22.49
C LEU A 31 -12.38 2.66 -22.08
N PRO A 32 -13.13 2.36 -21.00
CA PRO A 32 -14.14 3.28 -20.48
C PRO A 32 -13.48 4.59 -20.02
N LEU A 33 -14.22 5.69 -20.09
CA LEU A 33 -13.78 6.96 -19.53
C LEU A 33 -13.48 6.78 -18.05
N SER A 34 -12.44 7.45 -17.53
CA SER A 34 -12.09 7.39 -16.10
C SER A 34 -13.23 7.86 -15.20
N VAL A 35 -14.01 8.85 -15.68
CA VAL A 35 -15.20 9.37 -15.01
C VAL A 35 -16.31 9.62 -16.04
N VAL A 36 -17.54 9.23 -15.69
CA VAL A 36 -18.76 9.63 -16.41
C VAL A 36 -19.61 10.45 -15.44
N ALA A 37 -19.98 11.67 -15.82
CA ALA A 37 -20.79 12.54 -14.98
C ALA A 37 -22.21 12.68 -15.55
N GLY A 38 -23.21 12.76 -14.67
CA GLY A 38 -24.57 13.15 -15.05
C GLY A 38 -24.62 14.60 -15.54
N THR A 39 -25.76 15.05 -16.04
CA THR A 39 -25.88 16.42 -16.55
C THR A 39 -26.26 17.43 -15.46
N ASP A 40 -27.03 16.98 -14.47
CA ASP A 40 -27.61 17.82 -13.43
C ASP A 40 -26.58 18.30 -12.40
N VAL A 41 -26.51 19.63 -12.21
CA VAL A 41 -25.64 20.28 -11.22
C VAL A 41 -26.47 20.65 -10.01
N ARG A 42 -26.10 20.12 -8.85
CA ARG A 42 -26.87 20.29 -7.61
C ARG A 42 -26.06 20.96 -6.51
N ALA A 43 -26.73 21.85 -5.79
CA ALA A 43 -26.25 22.45 -4.55
C ALA A 43 -26.90 21.82 -3.29
N ALA A 44 -28.13 21.29 -3.44
CA ALA A 44 -28.86 20.63 -2.36
C ALA A 44 -28.38 19.18 -2.16
N THR A 45 -28.27 18.77 -0.90
CA THR A 45 -27.89 17.41 -0.50
C THR A 45 -29.11 16.49 -0.54
N LEU A 46 -28.91 15.26 -1.00
CA LEU A 46 -29.94 14.22 -0.99
C LEU A 46 -30.06 13.59 0.40
N SER A 47 -31.23 13.07 0.73
CA SER A 47 -31.39 12.26 1.95
C SER A 47 -30.67 10.92 1.80
N GLU A 48 -30.28 10.30 2.92
CA GLU A 48 -29.67 8.98 2.93
C GLU A 48 -30.56 7.92 2.24
N ASP A 49 -31.88 7.94 2.50
CA ASP A 49 -32.86 7.07 1.82
C ASP A 49 -32.89 7.30 0.30
N ALA A 50 -32.68 8.53 -0.19
CA ALA A 50 -32.61 8.85 -1.61
C ALA A 50 -31.32 8.34 -2.25
N LEU A 51 -30.18 8.47 -1.56
CA LEU A 51 -28.90 7.92 -2.00
C LEU A 51 -28.94 6.40 -2.08
N ILE A 52 -29.50 5.72 -1.06
CA ILE A 52 -29.69 4.26 -1.06
C ILE A 52 -30.56 3.83 -2.24
N GLY A 53 -31.68 4.53 -2.49
CA GLY A 53 -32.56 4.24 -3.63
C GLY A 53 -31.83 4.32 -4.96
N CYS A 54 -31.09 5.41 -5.20
CA CYS A 54 -30.29 5.58 -6.42
C CYS A 54 -29.21 4.50 -6.57
N CYS A 55 -28.52 4.15 -5.48
CA CYS A 55 -27.48 3.11 -5.47
C CYS A 55 -28.03 1.72 -5.79
N VAL A 56 -29.22 1.38 -5.28
CA VAL A 56 -29.91 0.13 -5.63
C VAL A 56 -30.30 0.11 -7.11
N VAL A 57 -30.86 1.22 -7.61
CA VAL A 57 -31.24 1.34 -9.02
C VAL A 57 -30.01 1.26 -9.93
N ALA A 58 -28.86 1.78 -9.51
CA ALA A 58 -27.59 1.60 -10.23
C ALA A 58 -27.20 0.11 -10.36
N GLY A 59 -27.34 -0.67 -9.28
CA GLY A 59 -27.15 -2.12 -9.31
C GLY A 59 -28.10 -2.82 -10.28
N ILE A 60 -29.38 -2.42 -10.30
CA ILE A 60 -30.37 -2.92 -11.27
C ILE A 60 -29.99 -2.54 -12.71
N LYS A 61 -29.64 -1.28 -12.94
CA LYS A 61 -29.23 -0.78 -14.24
C LYS A 61 -28.02 -1.53 -14.77
N HIS A 62 -27.10 -1.95 -13.90
CA HIS A 62 -25.94 -2.75 -14.28
C HIS A 62 -26.33 -4.12 -14.84
N VAL A 63 -27.37 -4.74 -14.29
CA VAL A 63 -27.92 -6.01 -14.79
C VAL A 63 -28.67 -5.81 -16.12
N ILE A 64 -29.28 -4.65 -16.35
CA ILE A 64 -29.95 -4.30 -17.62
C ILE A 64 -28.94 -4.01 -18.73
N SER A 65 -27.92 -3.20 -18.42
CA SER A 65 -26.87 -2.75 -19.32
C SER A 65 -25.57 -2.54 -18.52
N PRO A 66 -24.44 -3.14 -18.94
CA PRO A 66 -23.19 -3.08 -18.17
C PRO A 66 -22.73 -1.65 -17.86
N VAL A 67 -22.09 -1.44 -16.71
CA VAL A 67 -21.70 -0.09 -16.24
C VAL A 67 -20.71 0.59 -17.18
N CYS A 68 -19.91 -0.19 -17.91
CA CYS A 68 -18.99 0.34 -18.91
C CYS A 68 -19.67 0.97 -20.13
N THR A 69 -20.96 0.71 -20.36
CA THR A 69 -21.72 1.29 -21.48
C THR A 69 -22.45 2.57 -21.09
N TRP A 70 -22.42 2.96 -19.81
CA TRP A 70 -23.22 4.07 -19.32
C TRP A 70 -22.71 5.41 -19.82
N THR A 71 -23.67 6.26 -20.15
CA THR A 71 -23.48 7.64 -20.57
C THR A 71 -24.06 8.58 -19.51
N GLN A 72 -23.91 9.89 -19.71
CA GLN A 72 -24.50 10.90 -18.83
C GLN A 72 -26.03 10.73 -18.69
N THR A 73 -26.73 10.31 -19.75
CA THR A 73 -28.18 10.09 -19.69
C THR A 73 -28.55 8.89 -18.84
N ASP A 74 -27.72 7.83 -18.84
CA ASP A 74 -27.97 6.67 -17.96
C ASP A 74 -27.86 7.06 -16.48
N ILE A 75 -26.91 7.94 -16.12
CA ILE A 75 -26.75 8.44 -14.75
C ILE A 75 -27.97 9.26 -14.34
N ASP A 76 -28.46 10.13 -15.22
CA ASP A 76 -29.65 10.95 -14.97
C ASP A 76 -30.91 10.09 -14.83
N ASP A 77 -31.07 9.06 -15.68
CA ASP A 77 -32.19 8.11 -15.61
C ASP A 77 -32.17 7.30 -14.29
N ILE A 78 -30.99 6.82 -13.86
CA ILE A 78 -30.84 6.14 -12.57
C ILE A 78 -31.26 7.06 -11.42
N TYR A 79 -30.89 8.34 -11.48
CA TYR A 79 -31.26 9.31 -10.45
C TYR A 79 -32.77 9.52 -10.35
N VAL A 80 -33.46 9.64 -11.49
CA VAL A 80 -34.93 9.78 -11.54
C VAL A 80 -35.62 8.53 -11.00
N GLU A 81 -35.25 7.35 -11.49
CA GLU A 81 -35.80 6.07 -11.04
C GLU A 81 -35.50 5.81 -9.55
N GLY A 82 -34.30 6.17 -9.08
CA GLY A 82 -33.91 6.11 -7.68
C GLY A 82 -34.77 6.99 -6.78
N SER A 83 -35.02 8.23 -7.21
CA SER A 83 -35.89 9.18 -6.49
C SER A 83 -37.33 8.67 -6.40
N ASN A 84 -37.85 8.11 -7.50
CA ASN A 84 -39.18 7.50 -7.53
C ASN A 84 -39.28 6.29 -6.59
N LEU A 85 -38.27 5.40 -6.62
CA LEU A 85 -38.18 4.24 -5.74
C LEU A 85 -38.17 4.66 -4.27
N THR A 86 -37.34 5.64 -3.89
CA THR A 86 -37.29 6.16 -2.52
C THR A 86 -38.62 6.73 -2.07
N GLN A 87 -39.28 7.53 -2.91
CA GLN A 87 -40.59 8.10 -2.56
C GLN A 87 -41.64 7.01 -2.33
N ASN A 88 -41.65 5.98 -3.17
CA ASN A 88 -42.54 4.83 -3.04
C ASN A 88 -42.28 4.02 -1.75
N VAL A 89 -41.00 3.82 -1.40
CA VAL A 89 -40.57 3.17 -0.15
C VAL A 89 -41.03 3.99 1.06
N ILE A 90 -40.84 5.31 1.06
CA ILE A 90 -41.27 6.21 2.13
C ILE A 90 -42.79 6.17 2.32
N MET A 91 -43.56 6.26 1.22
CA MET A 91 -45.02 6.22 1.26
C MET A 91 -45.56 4.86 1.76
N SER A 92 -44.84 3.78 1.49
CA SER A 92 -45.20 2.44 1.96
C SER A 92 -44.86 2.23 3.44
N ARG A 93 -43.74 2.80 3.93
CA ARG A 93 -43.36 2.84 5.36
C ARG A 93 -44.37 3.62 6.21
N GLN A 94 -44.95 4.69 5.68
CA GLN A 94 -45.97 5.48 6.41
C GLN A 94 -47.31 4.75 6.54
N LYS A 95 -47.63 3.82 5.61
CA LYS A 95 -48.87 3.03 5.63
C LYS A 95 -48.80 1.78 6.51
N ARG A 96 -47.60 1.26 6.77
CA ARG A 96 -47.36 0.04 7.54
C ARG A 96 -46.32 0.40 8.59
N GLU A 97 -46.67 0.52 9.88
CA GLU A 97 -45.71 0.74 10.98
C GLU A 97 -44.65 -0.39 11.00
N CYS A 98 -43.63 -0.33 10.15
CA CYS A 98 -42.72 -1.44 9.91
C CYS A 98 -41.26 -1.08 10.18
N LYS A 99 -40.54 -2.06 10.75
CA LYS A 99 -39.12 -1.93 11.13
C LYS A 99 -38.22 -1.91 9.88
N GLN A 100 -36.99 -1.42 10.04
CA GLN A 100 -35.94 -1.21 9.02
C GLN A 100 -35.59 -2.43 8.11
N LYS A 101 -36.16 -3.62 8.36
CA LYS A 101 -35.96 -4.87 7.60
C LYS A 101 -36.74 -4.97 6.27
N GLU A 102 -37.49 -3.96 5.82
CA GLU A 102 -38.38 -4.08 4.65
C GLU A 102 -37.94 -3.39 3.35
N LEU A 103 -36.69 -2.89 3.21
CA LEU A 103 -36.28 -2.24 1.95
C LEU A 103 -36.37 -3.19 0.73
N CYS A 104 -35.95 -4.45 0.90
CA CYS A 104 -35.96 -5.47 -0.16
C CYS A 104 -37.39 -5.82 -0.60
N ARG A 105 -38.29 -6.01 0.36
CA ARG A 105 -39.71 -6.30 0.11
C ARG A 105 -40.41 -5.13 -0.60
N LEU A 106 -40.05 -3.89 -0.24
CA LEU A 106 -40.60 -2.70 -0.89
C LEU A 106 -40.06 -2.49 -2.31
N ILE A 107 -38.82 -2.93 -2.59
CA ILE A 107 -38.27 -2.97 -3.95
C ILE A 107 -38.98 -4.05 -4.80
N GLU A 108 -39.29 -5.22 -4.23
CA GLU A 108 -40.06 -6.29 -4.90
C GLU A 108 -41.51 -5.87 -5.25
N GLU A 109 -42.07 -4.93 -4.49
CA GLU A 109 -43.41 -4.37 -4.71
C GLU A 109 -43.45 -3.34 -5.86
N HIS A 110 -42.31 -2.76 -6.26
CA HIS A 110 -42.25 -1.66 -7.24
C HIS A 110 -41.45 -2.04 -8.50
N ASN A 111 -41.88 -1.51 -9.65
CA ASN A 111 -41.15 -1.67 -10.89
C ASN A 111 -40.03 -0.63 -10.96
N VAL A 112 -38.83 -1.06 -11.35
CA VAL A 112 -37.70 -0.20 -11.67
C VAL A 112 -37.33 -0.44 -13.13
N PHE A 113 -37.22 0.63 -13.92
CA PHE A 113 -37.13 0.55 -15.39
C PHE A 113 -38.25 -0.33 -16.00
N GLY A 114 -39.47 -0.22 -15.46
CA GLY A 114 -40.64 -0.93 -15.95
C GLY A 114 -40.69 -2.44 -15.68
N ARG A 115 -39.80 -2.99 -14.84
CA ARG A 115 -39.74 -4.44 -14.53
C ARG A 115 -39.57 -4.68 -13.03
N LYS A 116 -39.92 -5.89 -12.58
CA LYS A 116 -39.69 -6.36 -11.21
C LYS A 116 -38.29 -6.97 -11.05
N TRP A 117 -37.74 -6.82 -9.85
CA TRP A 117 -36.38 -7.25 -9.51
C TRP A 117 -36.35 -7.95 -8.15
N ASN A 118 -35.52 -8.98 -8.02
CA ASN A 118 -35.20 -9.56 -6.72
C ASN A 118 -33.91 -8.90 -6.21
N VAL A 119 -34.04 -8.04 -5.21
CA VAL A 119 -32.92 -7.32 -4.60
C VAL A 119 -32.75 -7.78 -3.17
N LYS A 120 -31.53 -8.20 -2.82
CA LYS A 120 -31.15 -8.58 -1.45
C LYS A 120 -30.07 -7.65 -0.96
N ILE A 121 -30.35 -6.95 0.14
CA ILE A 121 -29.39 -6.08 0.81
C ILE A 121 -29.08 -6.69 2.18
N GLY A 122 -27.80 -6.93 2.45
CA GLY A 122 -27.35 -7.41 3.75
C GLY A 122 -27.47 -6.34 4.83
N LEU A 123 -27.36 -6.76 6.10
CA LEU A 123 -27.27 -5.80 7.19
C LEU A 123 -25.96 -5.00 7.07
N PRO A 124 -25.98 -3.69 7.32
CA PRO A 124 -24.78 -2.87 7.34
C PRO A 124 -23.85 -3.29 8.47
N VAL A 125 -22.56 -3.43 8.16
CA VAL A 125 -21.49 -3.63 9.13
C VAL A 125 -20.82 -2.28 9.36
N TYR A 126 -21.00 -1.73 10.56
CA TYR A 126 -20.49 -0.41 10.95
C TYR A 126 -19.10 -0.49 11.56
N LYS A 127 -18.25 0.47 11.21
CA LYS A 127 -16.86 0.57 11.63
C LYS A 127 -16.40 2.02 11.72
N ASP A 128 -15.57 2.30 12.71
CA ASP A 128 -14.97 3.62 12.92
C ASP A 128 -13.58 3.67 12.32
N PHE A 129 -13.22 4.78 11.68
CA PHE A 129 -11.90 4.93 11.09
C PHE A 129 -10.80 5.35 12.09
N GLU A 130 -11.14 5.59 13.36
CA GLU A 130 -10.20 6.02 14.40
C GLU A 130 -9.27 4.89 14.89
N LEU A 131 -9.58 3.64 14.55
CA LEU A 131 -8.81 2.47 14.99
C LEU A 131 -7.75 2.07 13.96
N LEU A 132 -6.55 1.77 14.45
CA LEU A 132 -5.48 1.18 13.65
C LEU A 132 -5.99 -0.13 13.02
N GLN A 133 -5.74 -0.32 11.71
CA GLN A 133 -6.12 -1.48 10.88
C GLN A 133 -7.50 -1.43 10.20
N GLU A 134 -8.35 -0.43 10.44
CA GLU A 134 -9.70 -0.41 9.83
C GLU A 134 -9.71 -0.15 8.31
N GLU A 135 -8.65 0.45 7.74
CA GLU A 135 -8.48 0.48 6.27
C GLU A 135 -8.27 -0.93 5.69
N THR A 136 -7.63 -1.84 6.44
CA THR A 136 -7.46 -3.25 6.05
C THR A 136 -8.78 -4.01 6.15
N VAL A 137 -9.56 -3.77 7.20
CA VAL A 137 -10.88 -4.40 7.37
C VAL A 137 -11.83 -3.97 6.25
N LEU A 138 -11.86 -2.68 5.89
CA LEU A 138 -12.64 -2.19 4.77
C LEU A 138 -12.19 -2.84 3.45
N TYR A 139 -10.87 -2.99 3.23
CA TYR A 139 -10.33 -3.68 2.06
C TYR A 139 -10.86 -5.12 1.96
N GLU A 140 -10.75 -5.90 3.04
CA GLU A 140 -11.19 -7.30 3.09
C GLU A 140 -12.69 -7.43 2.88
N MET A 141 -13.49 -6.55 3.50
CA MET A 141 -14.94 -6.53 3.33
C MET A 141 -15.35 -6.22 1.89
N LEU A 142 -14.72 -5.22 1.27
CA LEU A 142 -14.97 -4.89 -0.13
C LEU A 142 -14.54 -6.04 -1.04
N GLN A 143 -13.37 -6.64 -0.82
CA GLN A 143 -12.90 -7.78 -1.58
C GLN A 143 -13.90 -8.95 -1.50
N GLU A 144 -14.32 -9.33 -0.29
CA GLU A 144 -15.27 -10.43 -0.08
C GLU A 144 -16.61 -10.15 -0.79
N TYR A 145 -17.19 -8.96 -0.60
CA TYR A 145 -18.52 -8.66 -1.08
C TYR A 145 -18.54 -8.44 -2.60
N LEU A 146 -17.51 -7.82 -3.16
CA LEU A 146 -17.40 -7.61 -4.60
C LEU A 146 -17.06 -8.89 -5.37
N LEU A 147 -16.32 -9.83 -4.77
CA LEU A 147 -16.08 -11.15 -5.36
C LEU A 147 -17.32 -12.04 -5.30
N ARG A 148 -18.03 -12.06 -4.16
CA ARG A 148 -19.19 -12.95 -3.96
C ARG A 148 -20.45 -12.45 -4.63
N ASP A 149 -20.78 -11.17 -4.45
CA ASP A 149 -22.07 -10.59 -4.81
C ASP A 149 -21.98 -9.65 -6.04
N GLY A 150 -20.77 -9.28 -6.45
CA GLY A 150 -20.51 -8.41 -7.62
C GLY A 150 -20.74 -6.92 -7.34
N MET A 151 -21.35 -6.57 -6.21
CA MET A 151 -21.67 -5.20 -5.84
C MET A 151 -21.87 -5.06 -4.33
N CYS A 152 -21.63 -3.86 -3.80
CA CYS A 152 -21.92 -3.50 -2.42
C CYS A 152 -22.29 -2.02 -2.28
N LEU A 153 -22.90 -1.66 -1.16
CA LEU A 153 -23.13 -0.30 -0.72
C LEU A 153 -22.07 0.07 0.31
N LEU A 154 -21.46 1.24 0.15
CA LEU A 154 -20.58 1.84 1.14
C LEU A 154 -21.22 3.15 1.62
N ASN A 155 -21.41 3.27 2.93
CA ASN A 155 -21.85 4.49 3.59
C ASN A 155 -20.65 5.14 4.24
N LEU A 156 -20.33 6.38 3.84
CA LEU A 156 -19.30 7.22 4.44
C LEU A 156 -20.01 8.37 5.17
N GLN A 157 -20.42 8.13 6.42
CA GLN A 157 -21.05 9.16 7.26
C GLN A 157 -22.25 9.87 6.62
N SER A 158 -23.28 9.11 6.25
CA SER A 158 -24.53 9.53 5.58
C SER A 158 -24.44 9.74 4.07
N GLU A 159 -23.25 9.60 3.48
CA GLU A 159 -23.07 9.60 2.02
C GLU A 159 -22.96 8.15 1.54
N VAL A 160 -24.03 7.65 0.91
CA VAL A 160 -24.12 6.28 0.43
C VAL A 160 -23.74 6.20 -1.05
N ILE A 161 -22.82 5.30 -1.37
CA ILE A 161 -22.34 5.04 -2.73
C ILE A 161 -22.50 3.55 -3.06
N ALA A 162 -22.66 3.23 -4.35
CA ALA A 162 -22.61 1.86 -4.84
C ALA A 162 -21.24 1.57 -5.44
N ILE A 163 -20.70 0.40 -5.13
CA ILE A 163 -19.48 -0.11 -5.75
C ILE A 163 -19.86 -1.36 -6.54
N ILE A 164 -19.55 -1.36 -7.82
CA ILE A 164 -19.89 -2.45 -8.76
C ILE A 164 -18.60 -3.01 -9.34
N HIS A 165 -18.37 -4.30 -9.16
CA HIS A 165 -17.29 -5.03 -9.82
C HIS A 165 -17.75 -5.48 -11.21
N HIS A 166 -17.06 -4.99 -12.24
CA HIS A 166 -17.38 -5.30 -13.63
C HIS A 166 -16.11 -5.62 -14.43
N ASN A 167 -15.92 -6.91 -14.72
CA ASN A 167 -14.73 -7.43 -15.40
C ASN A 167 -13.44 -6.97 -14.69
N ASN A 168 -12.68 -6.06 -15.32
CA ASN A 168 -11.41 -5.58 -14.80
C ASN A 168 -11.53 -4.23 -14.05
N TYR A 169 -12.75 -3.78 -13.74
CA TYR A 169 -12.96 -2.47 -13.15
C TYR A 169 -13.89 -2.53 -11.94
N PHE A 170 -13.67 -1.60 -11.01
CA PHE A 170 -14.55 -1.27 -9.91
C PHE A 170 -15.15 0.11 -10.14
N ALA A 171 -16.44 0.14 -10.47
CA ALA A 171 -17.17 1.38 -10.70
C ALA A 171 -17.75 1.89 -9.37
N VAL A 172 -17.30 3.07 -8.94
CA VAL A 172 -17.89 3.82 -7.83
C VAL A 172 -18.98 4.71 -8.40
N VAL A 173 -20.23 4.40 -8.08
CA VAL A 173 -21.41 5.16 -8.49
C VAL A 173 -21.86 6.01 -7.32
N ASP A 174 -21.77 7.33 -7.48
CA ASP A 174 -22.00 8.31 -6.41
C ASP A 174 -22.97 9.40 -6.87
N PHE A 175 -24.08 9.55 -6.15
CA PHE A 175 -25.13 10.53 -6.43
C PHE A 175 -25.03 11.78 -5.55
N GLY A 176 -24.04 11.85 -4.68
CA GLY A 176 -23.71 13.03 -3.89
C GLY A 176 -23.17 14.18 -4.75
N LYS A 177 -22.80 15.28 -4.09
CA LYS A 177 -22.23 16.45 -4.77
C LYS A 177 -20.75 16.21 -5.03
N ARG A 178 -20.41 15.79 -6.25
CA ARG A 178 -19.03 15.45 -6.62
C ARG A 178 -18.45 16.34 -7.72
N ASN A 179 -17.15 16.56 -7.64
CA ASN A 179 -16.35 17.25 -8.65
C ASN A 179 -15.93 16.29 -9.77
N MET A 180 -15.13 16.76 -10.73
CA MET A 180 -14.68 15.95 -11.87
C MET A 180 -13.80 14.74 -11.51
N PHE A 181 -13.31 14.66 -10.27
CA PHE A 181 -12.53 13.53 -9.75
C PHE A 181 -13.37 12.57 -8.89
N GLY A 182 -14.66 12.86 -8.72
CA GLY A 182 -15.54 12.10 -7.84
C GLY A 182 -15.35 12.38 -6.35
N LEU A 183 -14.75 13.52 -5.99
CA LEU A 183 -14.59 13.95 -4.59
C LEU A 183 -15.67 14.97 -4.21
N ALA A 184 -15.94 15.09 -2.91
CA ALA A 184 -16.96 16.00 -2.40
C ALA A 184 -16.69 17.47 -2.78
N CYS A 185 -17.75 18.21 -3.07
CA CYS A 185 -17.70 19.63 -3.37
C CYS A 185 -19.01 20.34 -3.00
N GLU A 186 -18.96 21.67 -2.90
CA GLU A 186 -20.12 22.48 -2.50
C GLU A 186 -21.26 22.42 -3.53
N ILE A 187 -20.90 22.47 -4.81
CA ILE A 187 -21.77 22.36 -5.98
C ILE A 187 -21.20 21.25 -6.87
N GLY A 188 -21.98 20.22 -7.16
CA GLY A 188 -21.45 19.03 -7.83
C GLY A 188 -22.48 18.29 -8.67
N ARG A 189 -22.04 17.16 -9.23
CA ARG A 189 -22.87 16.27 -10.06
C ARG A 189 -22.78 14.82 -9.55
N SER A 190 -23.75 14.00 -9.92
CA SER A 190 -23.61 12.55 -9.83
C SER A 190 -22.49 12.06 -10.75
N VAL A 191 -21.72 11.07 -10.32
CA VAL A 191 -20.60 10.54 -11.10
C VAL A 191 -20.52 9.01 -11.01
N VAL A 192 -19.90 8.43 -12.03
CA VAL A 192 -19.37 7.07 -12.02
C VAL A 192 -17.86 7.18 -12.21
N VAL A 193 -17.08 6.72 -11.24
CA VAL A 193 -15.62 6.70 -11.31
C VAL A 193 -15.13 5.27 -11.46
N PHE A 194 -14.34 5.03 -12.51
CA PHE A 194 -13.80 3.70 -12.82
C PHE A 194 -12.41 3.54 -12.21
N ASN A 195 -12.26 2.49 -11.41
CA ASN A 195 -11.01 2.10 -10.76
C ASN A 195 -10.54 0.79 -11.38
N THR A 196 -9.26 0.66 -11.70
CA THR A 196 -8.75 -0.49 -12.47
C THR A 196 -8.35 -1.68 -11.61
N CYS A 197 -8.29 -1.48 -10.30
CA CYS A 197 -8.10 -2.54 -9.32
C CYS A 197 -8.68 -2.13 -7.96
N LEU A 198 -8.72 -3.09 -7.01
CA LEU A 198 -9.23 -2.85 -5.65
C LEU A 198 -8.40 -1.80 -4.90
N ASN A 199 -7.10 -1.68 -5.18
CA ASN A 199 -6.25 -0.67 -4.57
C ASN A 199 -6.60 0.75 -5.04
N ASP A 200 -6.86 0.94 -6.34
CA ASP A 200 -7.35 2.22 -6.89
C ASP A 200 -8.68 2.59 -6.25
N LEU A 201 -9.59 1.62 -6.11
CA LEU A 201 -10.87 1.80 -5.43
C LEU A 201 -10.66 2.26 -3.98
N MET A 202 -9.71 1.67 -3.26
CA MET A 202 -9.40 2.07 -1.88
C MET A 202 -8.78 3.47 -1.79
N VAL A 203 -7.93 3.86 -2.72
CA VAL A 203 -7.41 5.24 -2.82
C VAL A 203 -8.54 6.22 -3.10
N HIS A 204 -9.43 5.89 -4.03
CA HIS A 204 -10.61 6.69 -4.33
C HIS A 204 -11.50 6.86 -3.09
N ILE A 205 -11.82 5.76 -2.39
CA ILE A 205 -12.61 5.79 -1.14
C ILE A 205 -11.92 6.61 -0.06
N LYS A 206 -10.60 6.51 0.09
CA LYS A 206 -9.83 7.29 1.08
C LYS A 206 -9.86 8.79 0.78
N ASN A 207 -9.71 9.18 -0.49
CA ASN A 207 -9.80 10.56 -0.90
C ASN A 207 -11.22 11.11 -0.75
N LEU A 208 -12.22 10.30 -1.12
CA LEU A 208 -13.63 10.64 -0.95
C LEU A 208 -13.96 10.83 0.54
N ARG A 209 -13.57 9.87 1.39
CA ARG A 209 -13.69 9.96 2.85
C ARG A 209 -13.09 11.27 3.39
N LYS A 210 -11.86 11.60 3.02
CA LYS A 210 -11.21 12.85 3.45
C LYS A 210 -11.97 14.09 2.98
N SER A 211 -12.45 14.09 1.73
CA SER A 211 -13.23 15.21 1.20
C SER A 211 -14.59 15.37 1.89
N LEU A 212 -15.13 14.29 2.45
CA LEU A 212 -16.38 14.24 3.20
C LEU A 212 -16.19 14.44 4.72
N ASP A 213 -14.95 14.48 5.20
CA ASP A 213 -14.61 14.44 6.63
C ASP A 213 -15.30 13.28 7.38
N ALA A 214 -15.37 12.12 6.73
CA ALA A 214 -16.05 10.94 7.28
C ALA A 214 -15.18 10.20 8.32
N GLN A 215 -15.75 9.99 9.49
CA GLN A 215 -15.16 9.37 10.68
C GLN A 215 -15.55 7.90 10.84
N TRP A 216 -16.68 7.48 10.25
CA TRP A 216 -17.13 6.09 10.25
C TRP A 216 -17.56 5.66 8.85
N TYR A 217 -17.58 4.35 8.64
CA TYR A 217 -18.14 3.73 7.45
C TYR A 217 -19.07 2.57 7.79
N ALA A 218 -19.97 2.25 6.86
CA ALA A 218 -20.68 0.98 6.90
C ALA A 218 -20.74 0.34 5.52
N VAL A 219 -20.54 -0.98 5.46
CA VAL A 219 -20.64 -1.73 4.20
C VAL A 219 -21.82 -2.67 4.26
N SER A 220 -22.65 -2.66 3.21
CA SER A 220 -23.74 -3.63 3.02
C SER A 220 -23.54 -4.37 1.71
N ARG A 221 -23.57 -5.70 1.72
CA ARG A 221 -23.64 -6.48 0.49
C ARG A 221 -24.96 -6.23 -0.24
N ILE A 222 -24.93 -6.21 -1.58
CA ILE A 222 -26.15 -6.16 -2.40
C ILE A 222 -26.08 -7.22 -3.49
N SER A 223 -27.20 -7.88 -3.77
CA SER A 223 -27.35 -8.83 -4.88
C SER A 223 -28.63 -8.50 -5.63
N VAL A 224 -28.54 -8.41 -6.95
CA VAL A 224 -29.67 -8.09 -7.84
C VAL A 224 -29.84 -9.20 -8.86
N LYS A 225 -31.07 -9.72 -8.98
CA LYS A 225 -31.43 -10.75 -9.95
C LYS A 225 -32.74 -10.39 -10.66
N THR A 226 -32.88 -10.84 -11.90
CA THR A 226 -34.14 -10.74 -12.64
C THR A 226 -35.24 -11.52 -11.92
N PHE A 227 -36.42 -10.91 -11.77
CA PHE A 227 -37.57 -11.61 -11.20
C PHE A 227 -38.08 -12.66 -12.18
N GLN A 228 -37.82 -13.94 -11.91
CA GLN A 228 -38.47 -15.05 -12.59
C GLN A 228 -39.75 -15.39 -11.84
N GLN A 229 -40.88 -15.20 -12.50
CA GLN A 229 -42.16 -15.70 -12.02
C GLN A 229 -42.20 -17.17 -12.40
N ASP A 230 -42.07 -18.07 -11.43
CA ASP A 230 -42.26 -19.50 -11.67
C ASP A 230 -43.65 -19.71 -12.26
N HIS A 231 -43.72 -19.85 -13.58
CA HIS A 231 -44.82 -20.55 -14.21
C HIS A 231 -44.62 -22.01 -13.84
N ALA A 232 -45.35 -22.44 -12.81
CA ALA A 232 -45.51 -23.82 -12.44
C ALA A 232 -45.90 -24.65 -13.69
N CYS A 233 -44.93 -25.37 -14.25
CA CYS A 233 -45.23 -26.65 -14.87
C CYS A 233 -45.00 -27.69 -13.78
N ALA A 234 -46.10 -28.06 -13.14
CA ALA A 234 -46.20 -29.20 -12.25
C ALA A 234 -45.52 -30.42 -12.89
N ARG A 235 -44.49 -30.93 -12.21
CA ARG A 235 -44.28 -32.37 -12.11
C ARG A 235 -44.18 -32.67 -10.62
N GLU A 236 -45.33 -33.03 -10.08
CA GLU A 236 -45.44 -33.79 -8.84
C GLU A 236 -44.52 -35.02 -8.93
N PHE A 237 -43.88 -35.37 -7.81
CA PHE A 237 -43.81 -36.73 -7.24
C PHE A 237 -43.05 -36.66 -5.90
N PRO A 238 -43.33 -37.57 -4.96
CA PRO A 238 -44.01 -37.19 -3.71
C PRO A 238 -43.10 -37.22 -2.47
N ASP A 239 -43.66 -36.69 -1.38
CA ASP A 239 -43.16 -36.78 0.00
C ASP A 239 -42.66 -38.18 0.37
N SER A 240 -41.51 -38.20 1.03
CA SER A 240 -41.21 -39.20 2.06
C SER A 240 -40.32 -38.57 3.13
N ASP A 241 -40.95 -38.25 4.25
CA ASP A 241 -40.33 -37.96 5.54
C ASP A 241 -39.35 -39.07 5.94
N VAL A 242 -38.12 -38.70 6.32
CA VAL A 242 -37.38 -39.40 7.39
C VAL A 242 -36.50 -38.39 8.16
N ASP A 243 -36.66 -38.45 9.48
CA ASP A 243 -36.13 -37.64 10.57
C ASP A 243 -34.64 -37.25 10.56
N ILE A 244 -34.38 -36.06 11.10
CA ILE A 244 -33.09 -35.64 11.66
C ILE A 244 -33.11 -35.99 13.15
N ASN A 245 -32.12 -36.77 13.61
CA ASN A 245 -31.72 -36.78 15.01
C ASN A 245 -30.18 -36.90 15.13
N GLY A 246 -29.60 -35.93 15.84
CA GLY A 246 -28.51 -36.19 16.80
C GLY A 246 -27.06 -36.19 16.31
N VAL A 247 -26.46 -35.00 16.23
CA VAL A 247 -25.38 -34.49 17.11
C VAL A 247 -24.22 -35.44 17.55
N ASP A 248 -23.00 -34.91 17.33
CA ASP A 248 -21.70 -35.08 18.05
C ASP A 248 -20.53 -35.91 17.48
N GLU A 249 -19.45 -35.14 17.25
CA GLU A 249 -18.02 -35.30 17.59
C GLU A 249 -17.05 -36.32 16.92
N PHE A 250 -15.99 -35.71 16.37
CA PHE A 250 -14.57 -36.09 16.25
C PHE A 250 -14.13 -37.48 15.74
N GLY A 251 -13.34 -37.47 14.66
CA GLY A 251 -12.48 -38.58 14.27
C GLY A 251 -11.64 -38.31 13.01
N ASN A 252 -10.36 -38.02 13.22
CA ASN A 252 -9.29 -37.81 12.23
C ASN A 252 -8.97 -39.09 11.40
N ILE A 253 -8.42 -38.95 10.18
CA ILE A 253 -7.23 -39.64 9.59
C ILE A 253 -7.24 -39.68 8.04
N GLY A 254 -6.12 -39.25 7.43
CA GLY A 254 -5.60 -39.67 6.10
C GLY A 254 -5.94 -38.75 4.92
N THR A 255 -5.14 -37.73 4.53
CA THR A 255 -3.85 -37.71 3.80
C THR A 255 -3.89 -38.29 2.36
N GLU A 256 -3.30 -37.53 1.42
CA GLU A 256 -2.89 -37.85 0.03
C GLU A 256 -3.94 -37.58 -1.10
N VAL A 257 -3.74 -36.83 -2.20
CA VAL A 257 -2.63 -36.08 -2.84
C VAL A 257 -3.21 -35.01 -3.80
N ALA A 258 -2.54 -33.86 -3.89
CA ALA A 258 -2.44 -32.81 -4.92
C ALA A 258 -3.45 -32.71 -6.10
N ALA A 259 -3.95 -31.48 -6.31
CA ALA A 259 -3.87 -30.77 -7.60
C ALA A 259 -4.03 -29.26 -7.37
N GLU A 260 -2.89 -28.55 -7.38
CA GLU A 260 -2.78 -27.10 -7.31
C GLU A 260 -3.30 -26.45 -8.61
N PHE A 261 -4.12 -25.41 -8.49
CA PHE A 261 -4.37 -24.44 -9.56
C PHE A 261 -3.74 -23.12 -9.09
N GLU A 262 -2.58 -22.79 -9.66
CA GLU A 262 -1.78 -21.62 -9.28
C GLU A 262 -2.40 -20.30 -9.80
N ASP A 263 -2.57 -19.37 -8.87
CA ASP A 263 -2.95 -17.97 -9.05
C ASP A 263 -1.73 -17.15 -9.55
N SER A 264 -1.79 -16.69 -10.80
CA SER A 264 -0.68 -16.01 -11.49
C SER A 264 -0.73 -14.47 -11.36
N THR A 265 -1.00 -13.97 -10.16
CA THR A 265 -0.74 -12.56 -9.78
C THR A 265 -0.08 -12.40 -8.40
N SER A 266 0.30 -13.51 -7.77
CA SER A 266 1.13 -13.48 -6.56
C SER A 266 2.59 -13.22 -6.94
N VAL A 267 3.20 -12.16 -6.39
CA VAL A 267 4.67 -12.05 -6.37
C VAL A 267 5.15 -13.14 -5.42
N ARG A 268 5.86 -14.16 -5.95
CA ARG A 268 6.42 -15.24 -5.14
C ARG A 268 7.62 -14.72 -4.36
N LEU A 269 7.35 -14.12 -3.21
CA LEU A 269 8.37 -13.75 -2.25
C LEU A 269 8.88 -15.02 -1.56
N GLU A 270 10.12 -15.40 -1.83
CA GLU A 270 10.69 -16.60 -1.18
C GLU A 270 10.92 -16.36 0.32
N LYS A 271 11.42 -15.17 0.66
CA LYS A 271 11.77 -14.77 2.03
C LYS A 271 12.03 -13.26 2.09
N SER A 272 11.99 -12.67 3.28
CA SER A 272 12.54 -11.34 3.53
C SER A 272 13.41 -11.34 4.80
N VAL A 273 14.35 -10.42 4.87
CA VAL A 273 15.08 -10.07 6.09
C VAL A 273 14.77 -8.63 6.42
N ARG A 274 14.35 -8.36 7.65
CA ARG A 274 14.07 -7.01 8.12
C ARG A 274 15.18 -6.53 9.04
N GLY A 275 15.59 -5.27 8.86
CA GLY A 275 16.42 -4.57 9.83
C GLY A 275 15.63 -4.25 11.09
N SER A 276 16.34 -3.80 12.12
CA SER A 276 15.77 -3.24 13.35
C SER A 276 15.37 -1.78 13.16
N PHE A 277 15.96 -1.10 12.17
CA PHE A 277 15.71 0.31 11.84
C PHE A 277 15.79 0.56 10.32
N HIS A 278 15.44 1.78 9.90
CA HIS A 278 15.61 2.27 8.53
C HIS A 278 16.52 3.51 8.52
N GLN A 279 16.94 3.98 7.34
CA GLN A 279 17.84 5.13 7.17
C GLN A 279 17.33 6.46 7.77
N GLY A 280 16.03 6.54 8.07
CA GLY A 280 15.38 7.70 8.68
C GLY A 280 15.43 7.69 10.21
N ASN A 281 16.05 6.68 10.83
CA ASN A 281 16.07 6.52 12.27
C ASN A 281 16.80 7.67 12.99
N ASN A 282 16.36 7.96 14.22
CA ASN A 282 16.87 9.05 15.03
C ASN A 282 18.35 8.96 15.40
N GLN A 283 18.97 7.77 15.31
CA GLN A 283 20.39 7.61 15.61
C GLN A 283 21.33 8.27 14.57
N PHE A 284 20.85 8.51 13.35
CA PHE A 284 21.70 9.02 12.26
C PHE A 284 21.71 10.56 12.21
N LYS A 285 22.85 11.13 11.81
CA LYS A 285 23.06 12.60 11.72
C LYS A 285 22.32 13.19 10.52
N TYR A 286 22.41 12.53 9.36
CA TYR A 286 21.88 13.02 8.09
C TYR A 286 20.81 12.10 7.52
N ARG A 287 19.69 12.02 8.24
CA ARG A 287 18.60 11.08 8.02
C ARG A 287 17.91 11.28 6.66
N GLY A 288 17.59 10.17 6.00
CA GLY A 288 16.75 10.14 4.80
C GLY A 288 17.47 10.35 3.47
N VAL A 289 18.75 10.71 3.45
CA VAL A 289 19.51 11.09 2.25
C VAL A 289 20.69 10.17 1.93
N GLN A 290 20.96 9.20 2.79
CA GLN A 290 22.11 8.30 2.71
C GLN A 290 21.88 7.00 1.90
N CYS A 291 20.73 6.85 1.24
CA CYS A 291 20.31 5.60 0.59
C CYS A 291 21.31 5.06 -0.44
N MET A 292 21.89 5.92 -1.29
CA MET A 292 22.86 5.49 -2.30
C MET A 292 24.17 4.98 -1.67
N ALA A 293 24.63 5.59 -0.58
CA ALA A 293 25.81 5.13 0.16
C ALA A 293 25.53 3.79 0.85
N ILE A 294 24.35 3.62 1.45
CA ILE A 294 23.91 2.32 2.00
C ILE A 294 23.81 1.27 0.91
N GLY A 295 23.29 1.62 -0.27
CA GLY A 295 23.29 0.74 -1.44
C GLY A 295 24.70 0.28 -1.80
N LEU A 296 25.65 1.20 -1.95
CA LEU A 296 27.04 0.88 -2.28
C LEU A 296 27.69 -0.03 -1.23
N VAL A 297 27.53 0.28 0.06
CA VAL A 297 28.01 -0.54 1.16
C VAL A 297 27.37 -1.94 1.12
N SER A 298 26.09 -2.04 0.78
CA SER A 298 25.41 -3.33 0.67
C SER A 298 26.00 -4.20 -0.43
N LEU A 299 26.32 -3.59 -1.59
CA LEU A 299 27.01 -4.27 -2.69
C LEU A 299 28.42 -4.71 -2.28
N ALA A 300 29.17 -3.86 -1.56
CA ALA A 300 30.49 -4.21 -1.05
C ALA A 300 30.42 -5.39 -0.07
N LYS A 301 29.52 -5.33 0.92
CA LYS A 301 29.36 -6.40 1.90
C LYS A 301 28.95 -7.73 1.28
N HIS A 302 28.15 -7.72 0.21
CA HIS A 302 27.81 -8.94 -0.53
C HIS A 302 29.05 -9.70 -1.05
N THR A 303 30.13 -9.00 -1.37
CA THR A 303 31.38 -9.63 -1.84
C THR A 303 32.18 -10.33 -0.74
N VAL A 304 31.92 -9.99 0.53
CA VAL A 304 32.51 -10.64 1.70
C VAL A 304 31.61 -11.78 2.15
N ASP A 305 30.36 -11.45 2.42
CA ASP A 305 29.33 -12.39 2.85
C ASP A 305 28.10 -12.22 1.98
N SER A 306 27.71 -13.30 1.30
CA SER A 306 26.58 -13.30 0.39
C SER A 306 25.31 -12.77 1.08
N VAL A 307 24.68 -11.78 0.44
CA VAL A 307 23.37 -11.24 0.87
C VAL A 307 22.32 -12.32 1.14
N PHE A 308 22.37 -13.46 0.45
CA PHE A 308 21.42 -14.56 0.63
C PHE A 308 21.56 -15.29 1.97
N SER A 309 22.66 -15.08 2.71
CA SER A 309 22.85 -15.58 4.07
C SER A 309 22.65 -14.50 5.15
N TRP A 310 22.31 -13.27 4.78
CA TRP A 310 22.18 -12.18 5.75
C TRP A 310 21.02 -12.40 6.72
N GLN A 311 21.24 -11.90 7.93
CA GLN A 311 20.26 -11.76 8.99
C GLN A 311 20.05 -10.27 9.30
N THR A 312 19.11 -9.98 10.20
CA THR A 312 18.79 -8.62 10.65
C THR A 312 20.03 -7.81 11.03
N LYS A 313 20.98 -8.42 11.76
CA LYS A 313 22.24 -7.77 12.17
C LYS A 313 23.13 -7.34 11.00
N ASP A 314 23.14 -8.10 9.91
CA ASP A 314 24.01 -7.84 8.76
C ASP A 314 23.44 -6.68 7.93
N LEU A 315 22.11 -6.65 7.77
CA LEU A 315 21.39 -5.53 7.18
C LEU A 315 21.52 -4.26 8.03
N ASP A 316 21.33 -4.34 9.36
CA ASP A 316 21.51 -3.21 10.27
C ASP A 316 22.95 -2.65 10.18
N ARG A 317 23.95 -3.55 10.10
CA ARG A 317 25.35 -3.18 9.91
C ARG A 317 25.60 -2.47 8.58
N ALA A 318 24.98 -2.93 7.48
CA ALA A 318 25.07 -2.28 6.18
C ALA A 318 24.46 -0.86 6.21
N VAL A 319 23.32 -0.68 6.88
CA VAL A 319 22.67 0.64 7.04
C VAL A 319 23.56 1.59 7.86
N VAL A 320 24.17 1.12 8.96
CA VAL A 320 25.07 1.93 9.79
C VAL A 320 26.32 2.35 9.03
N LEU A 321 27.01 1.40 8.39
CA LEU A 321 28.22 1.67 7.60
C LEU A 321 27.93 2.59 6.40
N GLY A 322 26.76 2.47 5.78
CA GLY A 322 26.33 3.36 4.71
C GLY A 322 26.07 4.79 5.19
N ASP A 323 25.51 4.96 6.39
CA ASP A 323 25.36 6.27 7.02
C ASP A 323 26.72 6.90 7.38
N GLU A 324 27.66 6.10 7.90
CA GLU A 324 29.05 6.52 8.16
C GLU A 324 29.72 6.99 6.86
N LEU A 325 29.60 6.22 5.77
CA LEU A 325 30.15 6.59 4.47
C LEU A 325 29.54 7.89 3.95
N TYR A 326 28.20 8.02 3.96
CA TYR A 326 27.53 9.24 3.54
C TYR A 326 27.96 10.44 4.39
N THR A 327 28.03 10.27 5.70
CA THR A 327 28.45 11.33 6.63
C THR A 327 29.87 11.77 6.34
N ALA A 328 30.80 10.85 6.09
CA ALA A 328 32.17 11.16 5.69
C ALA A 328 32.23 11.90 4.35
N LEU A 329 31.44 11.52 3.36
CA LEU A 329 31.37 12.23 2.07
C LEU A 329 30.84 13.66 2.26
N ARG A 330 29.79 13.81 3.07
CA ARG A 330 29.15 15.11 3.33
C ARG A 330 30.03 16.05 4.13
N ASP A 331 30.59 15.59 5.24
CA ASP A 331 31.43 16.39 6.14
C ASP A 331 32.75 16.81 5.45
N ASN A 332 33.23 16.02 4.49
CA ASN A 332 34.40 16.36 3.67
C ASN A 332 34.06 17.17 2.40
N ASN A 333 32.83 17.67 2.25
CA ASN A 333 32.36 18.43 1.07
C ASN A 333 32.59 17.72 -0.27
N LYS A 334 32.47 16.39 -0.30
CA LYS A 334 32.62 15.59 -1.52
C LYS A 334 31.32 15.44 -2.32
N ILE A 335 30.19 15.90 -1.80
CA ILE A 335 28.89 15.88 -2.47
C ILE A 335 28.74 17.15 -3.33
N ARG A 336 28.65 16.98 -4.65
CA ARG A 336 28.66 18.11 -5.60
C ARG A 336 27.33 18.85 -5.69
N HIS A 337 26.22 18.15 -5.48
CA HIS A 337 24.87 18.68 -5.67
C HIS A 337 24.31 19.39 -4.44
N LYS A 338 23.63 20.53 -4.66
CA LYS A 338 22.96 21.31 -3.61
C LYS A 338 21.83 20.55 -2.89
N SER A 339 21.29 19.50 -3.50
CA SER A 339 20.23 18.66 -2.92
C SER A 339 20.74 17.81 -1.73
N ASN A 340 22.06 17.68 -1.57
CA ASN A 340 22.71 16.72 -0.67
C ASN A 340 22.44 15.25 -1.02
N LEU A 341 21.73 14.95 -2.11
CA LEU A 341 21.60 13.60 -2.62
C LEU A 341 22.86 13.23 -3.41
N LEU A 342 23.31 11.99 -3.26
CA LEU A 342 24.44 11.46 -4.02
C LEU A 342 24.00 11.10 -5.45
N ALA A 343 24.88 11.35 -6.40
CA ALA A 343 24.88 10.72 -7.71
C ALA A 343 26.09 9.76 -7.82
N ILE A 344 26.09 8.87 -8.82
CA ILE A 344 27.20 7.93 -9.05
C ILE A 344 28.59 8.62 -9.05
N PRO A 345 28.79 9.80 -9.67
CA PRO A 345 30.09 10.48 -9.64
C PRO A 345 30.53 11.01 -8.27
N ASP A 346 29.63 11.08 -7.29
CA ASP A 346 29.95 11.49 -5.92
C ASP A 346 30.43 10.30 -5.06
N LEU A 347 30.25 9.07 -5.54
CA LEU A 347 30.65 7.86 -4.82
C LEU A 347 32.18 7.64 -4.89
N PRO A 348 32.78 7.09 -3.81
CA PRO A 348 34.23 6.89 -3.76
C PRO A 348 34.69 5.78 -4.71
N LYS A 349 35.87 5.93 -5.31
CA LYS A 349 36.50 4.83 -6.06
C LYS A 349 37.12 3.77 -5.16
N GLU A 350 37.49 4.16 -3.94
CA GLU A 350 38.06 3.28 -2.94
C GLU A 350 37.48 3.64 -1.56
N SER A 351 37.18 2.64 -0.75
CA SER A 351 36.74 2.85 0.63
C SER A 351 37.09 1.66 1.50
N VAL A 352 37.43 1.93 2.76
CA VAL A 352 37.50 0.88 3.78
C VAL A 352 36.10 0.72 4.37
N ILE A 353 35.51 -0.47 4.27
CA ILE A 353 34.18 -0.77 4.77
C ILE A 353 34.30 -2.04 5.62
N ASP A 354 33.92 -1.95 6.89
CA ASP A 354 33.92 -3.08 7.83
C ASP A 354 35.30 -3.77 7.97
N GLY A 355 36.39 -2.99 7.83
CA GLY A 355 37.76 -3.48 7.91
C GLY A 355 38.36 -3.94 6.58
N GLU A 356 37.54 -4.12 5.54
CA GLU A 356 38.00 -4.54 4.21
C GLU A 356 38.19 -3.33 3.28
N SER A 357 39.25 -3.36 2.47
CA SER A 357 39.55 -2.31 1.49
C SER A 357 38.90 -2.64 0.15
N PHE A 358 37.93 -1.84 -0.27
CA PHE A 358 37.22 -2.03 -1.54
C PHE A 358 37.68 -1.05 -2.61
N LEU A 359 37.80 -1.56 -3.83
CA LEU A 359 37.84 -0.79 -5.06
C LEU A 359 36.48 -0.91 -5.76
N PHE A 360 35.95 0.23 -6.22
CA PHE A 360 34.68 0.33 -6.93
C PHE A 360 34.89 0.76 -8.38
N GLU A 361 34.41 -0.07 -9.30
CA GLU A 361 34.31 0.24 -10.71
C GLU A 361 32.84 0.53 -11.05
N TYR A 362 32.58 1.74 -11.54
CA TYR A 362 31.25 2.17 -11.97
C TYR A 362 31.11 1.91 -13.47
N GLY A 363 30.12 1.10 -13.84
CA GLY A 363 29.91 0.61 -15.19
C GLY A 363 28.84 1.37 -15.98
N ASP A 364 28.26 0.66 -16.94
CA ASP A 364 27.14 1.15 -17.75
C ASP A 364 25.91 1.44 -16.87
N PHE A 365 25.00 2.22 -17.43
CA PHE A 365 23.68 2.45 -16.85
C PHE A 365 22.59 2.39 -17.92
N VAL A 366 21.37 2.19 -17.45
CA VAL A 366 20.13 2.34 -18.22
C VAL A 366 19.17 3.20 -17.44
N SER A 367 18.34 3.98 -18.15
CA SER A 367 17.30 4.79 -17.55
C SER A 367 16.02 4.72 -18.36
N GLY A 368 14.91 5.06 -17.73
CA GLY A 368 13.59 5.05 -18.36
C GLY A 368 12.51 5.47 -17.38
N ASP A 369 11.26 5.22 -17.76
CA ASP A 369 10.09 5.37 -16.89
C ASP A 369 9.37 4.02 -16.83
N ILE A 370 8.95 3.61 -15.63
CA ILE A 370 8.32 2.31 -15.37
C ILE A 370 7.06 2.11 -16.23
N ASP A 371 6.28 3.16 -16.47
CA ASP A 371 5.03 3.07 -17.22
C ASP A 371 5.24 3.11 -18.75
N VAL A 372 6.47 3.41 -19.20
CA VAL A 372 6.81 3.56 -20.63
C VAL A 372 7.50 2.30 -21.13
N VAL A 373 6.77 1.47 -21.87
CA VAL A 373 7.27 0.20 -22.44
C VAL A 373 7.56 0.26 -23.94
N ASN A 374 7.07 1.29 -24.63
CA ASN A 374 7.34 1.56 -26.04
C ASN A 374 7.27 3.08 -26.32
N GLY A 375 7.75 3.50 -27.49
CA GLY A 375 7.70 4.89 -27.94
C GLY A 375 9.05 5.44 -28.43
N GLN A 376 9.02 6.66 -28.94
CA GLN A 376 10.13 7.26 -29.68
C GLN A 376 11.43 7.40 -28.86
N PHE A 377 11.34 7.59 -27.54
CA PHE A 377 12.52 7.61 -26.65
C PHE A 377 13.16 6.24 -26.46
N ILE A 378 12.37 5.16 -26.50
CA ILE A 378 12.90 3.79 -26.47
C ILE A 378 13.46 3.40 -27.85
N GLU A 379 12.77 3.75 -28.93
CA GLU A 379 13.22 3.48 -30.30
C GLU A 379 14.53 4.20 -30.65
N SER A 380 14.75 5.39 -30.09
CA SER A 380 16.00 6.15 -30.24
C SER A 380 17.12 5.70 -29.28
N GLY A 381 16.86 4.71 -28.42
CA GLY A 381 17.84 4.19 -27.45
C GLY A 381 18.15 5.13 -26.29
N VAL A 382 17.37 6.21 -26.12
CA VAL A 382 17.51 7.17 -25.02
C VAL A 382 16.97 6.57 -23.72
N TYR A 383 15.85 5.85 -23.79
CA TYR A 383 15.27 5.10 -22.68
C TYR A 383 15.30 3.60 -22.93
N SER A 384 15.25 2.86 -21.83
CA SER A 384 14.96 1.43 -21.81
C SER A 384 13.64 1.19 -21.08
N SER A 385 12.87 0.20 -21.51
CA SER A 385 11.85 -0.37 -20.62
C SER A 385 12.54 -1.03 -19.42
N LEU A 386 11.83 -1.15 -18.29
CA LEU A 386 12.40 -1.79 -17.09
C LEU A 386 12.87 -3.22 -17.37
N SER A 387 12.08 -4.01 -18.12
CA SER A 387 12.43 -5.41 -18.47
C SER A 387 13.72 -5.48 -19.27
N ALA A 388 13.80 -4.74 -20.37
CA ALA A 388 14.99 -4.73 -21.22
C ALA A 388 16.21 -4.15 -20.47
N GLY A 389 15.96 -3.21 -19.56
CA GLY A 389 16.99 -2.61 -18.72
C GLY A 389 17.59 -3.62 -17.76
N LEU A 390 16.76 -4.33 -17.00
CA LEU A 390 17.19 -5.38 -16.07
C LEU A 390 17.93 -6.50 -16.81
N GLU A 391 17.40 -6.97 -17.95
CA GLU A 391 18.06 -7.98 -18.78
C GLU A 391 19.45 -7.53 -19.25
N LYS A 392 19.57 -6.31 -19.78
CA LYS A 392 20.85 -5.74 -20.23
C LYS A 392 21.85 -5.62 -19.09
N MET A 393 21.41 -5.15 -17.93
CA MET A 393 22.28 -4.91 -16.79
C MET A 393 22.74 -6.22 -16.15
N PHE A 394 21.85 -7.17 -15.93
CA PHE A 394 22.21 -8.48 -15.37
C PHE A 394 23.00 -9.38 -16.32
N ALA A 395 23.02 -9.09 -17.63
CA ALA A 395 23.94 -9.74 -18.55
C ALA A 395 25.41 -9.36 -18.33
N GLN A 396 25.69 -8.25 -17.65
CA GLN A 396 27.04 -7.67 -17.52
C GLN A 396 27.49 -7.46 -16.07
N TYR A 397 26.53 -7.34 -15.14
CA TYR A 397 26.76 -6.98 -13.74
C TYR A 397 25.90 -7.83 -12.82
N ASP A 398 26.53 -8.43 -11.81
CA ASP A 398 25.86 -9.14 -10.73
C ASP A 398 25.35 -8.19 -9.63
N THR A 399 25.88 -6.96 -9.61
CA THR A 399 25.60 -5.95 -8.58
C THR A 399 25.27 -4.61 -9.23
N CYS A 400 24.10 -4.06 -8.93
CA CYS A 400 23.65 -2.76 -9.46
C CYS A 400 23.03 -1.89 -8.37
N LEU A 401 23.04 -0.58 -8.58
CA LEU A 401 22.17 0.35 -7.87
C LEU A 401 20.94 0.66 -8.73
N LEU A 402 19.76 0.58 -8.14
CA LEU A 402 18.51 1.01 -8.73
C LEU A 402 18.04 2.28 -8.04
N THR A 403 18.00 3.39 -8.77
CA THR A 403 17.35 4.62 -8.33
C THR A 403 15.98 4.72 -8.95
N LEU A 404 14.94 4.71 -8.11
CA LEU A 404 13.54 4.74 -8.49
C LEU A 404 12.85 5.92 -7.82
N CYS A 405 12.35 6.89 -8.59
CA CYS A 405 11.62 8.05 -8.07
C CYS A 405 12.36 8.79 -6.94
N SER A 406 13.70 8.94 -7.04
CA SER A 406 14.65 9.47 -6.03
C SER A 406 15.00 8.57 -4.84
N SER A 407 14.49 7.35 -4.80
CA SER A 407 14.82 6.32 -3.80
C SER A 407 15.82 5.32 -4.39
N THR A 408 17.04 5.27 -3.87
CA THR A 408 18.07 4.31 -4.31
C THR A 408 18.09 3.06 -3.44
N CYS A 409 18.12 1.90 -4.08
CA CYS A 409 18.29 0.58 -3.46
C CYS A 409 19.40 -0.19 -4.20
N ALA A 410 19.93 -1.23 -3.55
CA ALA A 410 20.86 -2.15 -4.19
C ALA A 410 20.10 -3.36 -4.72
N ILE A 411 20.43 -3.80 -5.94
CA ILE A 411 19.92 -5.04 -6.52
C ILE A 411 21.09 -5.96 -6.88
N ILE A 412 20.95 -7.23 -6.52
CA ILE A 412 21.99 -8.25 -6.69
C ILE A 412 21.40 -9.43 -7.45
N SER A 413 22.09 -9.89 -8.49
CA SER A 413 21.82 -11.13 -9.19
C SER A 413 22.99 -12.08 -8.96
N HIS A 414 22.72 -13.25 -8.38
CA HIS A 414 23.77 -14.24 -8.12
C HIS A 414 23.18 -15.64 -8.27
N ASN A 415 23.78 -16.48 -9.12
CA ASN A 415 23.38 -17.87 -9.35
C ASN A 415 21.87 -18.05 -9.64
N GLY A 416 21.26 -17.10 -10.38
CA GLY A 416 19.84 -17.15 -10.74
C GLY A 416 18.88 -16.74 -9.61
N GLN A 417 19.39 -16.30 -8.47
CA GLN A 417 18.62 -15.67 -7.40
C GLN A 417 18.84 -14.15 -7.42
N TYR A 418 17.84 -13.43 -6.92
CA TYR A 418 17.85 -11.97 -6.91
C TYR A 418 17.55 -11.45 -5.50
N ALA A 419 18.27 -10.41 -5.08
CA ALA A 419 18.02 -9.72 -3.83
C ALA A 419 17.89 -8.22 -4.07
N LEU A 420 16.90 -7.59 -3.45
CA LEU A 420 16.74 -6.15 -3.39
C LEU A 420 16.93 -5.69 -1.95
N ILE A 421 17.89 -4.80 -1.72
CA ILE A 421 18.21 -4.22 -0.41
C ILE A 421 17.74 -2.78 -0.40
N ASP A 422 16.71 -2.50 0.39
CA ASP A 422 16.12 -1.18 0.52
C ASP A 422 16.27 -0.65 1.96
N SER A 423 16.99 0.45 2.11
CA SER A 423 17.27 1.10 3.40
C SER A 423 16.15 2.01 3.90
N HIS A 424 15.14 2.29 3.08
CA HIS A 424 14.02 3.14 3.45
C HIS A 424 13.05 2.40 4.38
N ALA A 425 12.04 3.10 4.88
CA ALA A 425 11.00 2.50 5.69
C ALA A 425 10.09 1.62 4.79
N ARG A 426 10.24 0.30 4.94
CA ARG A 426 9.49 -0.71 4.19
C ARG A 426 8.83 -1.73 5.11
N ASN A 427 7.73 -2.30 4.65
CA ASN A 427 7.11 -3.45 5.29
C ASN A 427 7.86 -4.76 4.93
N ALA A 428 7.39 -5.91 5.43
CA ALA A 428 8.02 -7.21 5.20
C ALA A 428 7.99 -7.66 3.71
N LEU A 429 7.14 -7.06 2.88
CA LEU A 429 7.07 -7.33 1.45
C LEU A 429 7.97 -6.38 0.63
N GLY A 430 8.67 -5.47 1.29
CA GLY A 430 9.48 -4.43 0.67
C GLY A 430 8.71 -3.26 0.07
N MET A 431 7.45 -3.05 0.48
CA MET A 431 6.64 -1.92 0.04
C MET A 431 6.72 -0.75 1.01
N VAL A 432 6.42 0.46 0.54
CA VAL A 432 6.47 1.70 1.34
C VAL A 432 5.59 1.60 2.59
N ASP A 433 6.17 1.87 3.75
CA ASP A 433 5.49 1.85 5.05
C ASP A 433 6.15 2.89 5.97
N GLY A 434 5.38 3.86 6.46
CA GLY A 434 5.89 4.93 7.33
C GLY A 434 6.44 4.43 8.68
N ASN A 435 5.99 3.27 9.14
CA ASN A 435 6.49 2.59 10.34
C ASN A 435 7.43 1.42 9.99
N GLY A 436 7.83 1.34 8.72
CA GLY A 436 8.64 0.27 8.18
C GLY A 436 10.08 0.28 8.70
N ARG A 437 10.84 -0.71 8.25
CA ARG A 437 12.28 -0.84 8.53
C ARG A 437 13.01 -1.07 7.21
N SER A 438 14.33 -1.00 7.24
CA SER A 438 15.12 -1.49 6.11
C SER A 438 14.82 -2.97 5.86
N VAL A 439 14.99 -3.43 4.62
CA VAL A 439 14.60 -4.77 4.20
C VAL A 439 15.53 -5.31 3.12
N VAL A 440 15.75 -6.62 3.15
CA VAL A 440 16.18 -7.41 2.00
C VAL A 440 15.02 -8.28 1.55
N VAL A 441 14.70 -8.23 0.26
CA VAL A 441 13.63 -9.01 -0.36
C VAL A 441 14.26 -9.94 -1.39
N TYR A 442 13.94 -11.24 -1.34
CA TYR A 442 14.54 -12.25 -2.21
C TYR A 442 13.55 -12.78 -3.25
N PHE A 443 14.05 -13.00 -4.47
CA PHE A 443 13.27 -13.48 -5.60
C PHE A 443 14.01 -14.60 -6.33
N SER A 444 13.28 -15.59 -6.83
CA SER A 444 13.82 -16.68 -7.67
C SER A 444 13.76 -16.42 -9.17
N SER A 445 13.20 -15.28 -9.59
CA SER A 445 13.19 -14.91 -11.00
C SER A 445 13.33 -13.40 -11.20
N VAL A 446 13.90 -13.00 -12.35
CA VAL A 446 13.93 -11.59 -12.79
C VAL A 446 12.52 -11.03 -12.88
N ASN A 447 11.54 -11.85 -13.29
CA ASN A 447 10.16 -11.42 -13.45
C ASN A 447 9.51 -11.05 -12.11
N ASP A 448 9.80 -11.78 -11.04
CA ASP A 448 9.32 -11.45 -9.69
C ASP A 448 9.97 -10.17 -9.17
N LEU A 449 11.27 -9.99 -9.41
CA LEU A 449 11.97 -8.72 -9.11
C LEU A 449 11.38 -7.55 -9.90
N LEU A 450 11.13 -7.74 -11.20
CA LEU A 450 10.52 -6.73 -12.07
C LEU A 450 9.13 -6.34 -11.56
N ASN A 451 8.28 -7.32 -11.26
CA ASN A 451 6.95 -7.09 -10.70
C ASN A 451 7.05 -6.34 -9.38
N HIS A 452 7.98 -6.72 -8.51
CA HIS A 452 8.23 -6.02 -7.25
C HIS A 452 8.63 -4.56 -7.47
N ILE A 453 9.58 -4.27 -8.37
CA ILE A 453 10.00 -2.90 -8.69
C ILE A 453 8.82 -2.07 -9.23
N CYS A 454 7.99 -2.65 -10.10
CA CYS A 454 6.78 -1.99 -10.61
C CYS A 454 5.78 -1.66 -9.50
N VAL A 455 5.56 -2.58 -8.55
CA VAL A 455 4.66 -2.35 -7.41
C VAL A 455 5.24 -1.29 -6.46
N LEU A 456 6.54 -1.37 -6.17
CA LEU A 456 7.25 -0.40 -5.35
C LEU A 456 7.16 1.01 -5.96
N ALA A 457 7.34 1.14 -7.28
CA ALA A 457 7.26 2.41 -8.00
C ALA A 457 5.91 3.11 -7.80
N LYS A 458 4.80 2.34 -7.82
CA LYS A 458 3.44 2.86 -7.57
C LYS A 458 3.27 3.42 -6.15
N GLY A 459 3.98 2.84 -5.18
CA GLY A 459 3.99 3.33 -3.80
C GLY A 459 4.84 4.59 -3.58
N LEU A 460 5.77 4.89 -4.49
CA LEU A 460 6.68 6.05 -4.38
C LEU A 460 6.14 7.33 -5.01
N THR A 461 5.40 7.23 -6.12
CA THR A 461 4.83 8.39 -6.82
C THR A 461 3.64 8.01 -7.70
N GLU A 462 2.68 8.94 -7.82
CA GLU A 462 1.50 8.83 -8.69
C GLU A 462 1.73 9.46 -10.08
N LYS A 463 2.89 10.08 -10.31
CA LYS A 463 3.27 10.75 -11.56
C LYS A 463 4.24 9.88 -12.37
N GLU A 464 5.15 10.52 -13.11
CA GLU A 464 6.31 9.88 -13.73
C GLU A 464 7.06 9.03 -12.71
N LYS A 465 7.42 7.83 -13.12
CA LYS A 465 8.12 6.82 -12.32
C LYS A 465 9.50 6.58 -12.93
N PRO A 466 10.38 7.59 -12.92
CA PRO A 466 11.69 7.46 -13.54
C PRO A 466 12.52 6.43 -12.77
N PHE A 467 13.27 5.63 -13.51
CA PHE A 467 14.25 4.71 -12.95
C PHE A 467 15.61 4.89 -13.64
N GLU A 468 16.66 4.58 -12.89
CA GLU A 468 18.03 4.40 -13.38
C GLU A 468 18.62 3.15 -12.72
N ILE A 469 19.23 2.28 -13.52
CA ILE A 469 19.98 1.11 -13.04
C ILE A 469 21.43 1.30 -13.46
N ALA A 470 22.33 1.38 -12.48
CA ALA A 470 23.77 1.55 -12.71
C ALA A 470 24.54 0.31 -12.23
N GLY A 471 25.36 -0.27 -13.10
CA GLY A 471 26.20 -1.42 -12.79
C GLY A 471 27.40 -1.00 -11.96
N ILE A 472 27.72 -1.76 -10.91
CA ILE A 472 28.88 -1.49 -10.05
C ILE A 472 29.61 -2.79 -9.82
N ARG A 473 30.94 -2.80 -9.91
CA ARG A 473 31.77 -3.91 -9.46
C ARG A 473 32.54 -3.48 -8.22
N ALA A 474 32.33 -4.21 -7.13
CA ALA A 474 33.13 -4.07 -5.92
C ALA A 474 34.15 -5.21 -5.88
N THR A 475 35.40 -4.88 -5.64
CA THR A 475 36.47 -5.88 -5.46
C THR A 475 37.26 -5.58 -4.20
N ILE A 476 37.57 -6.61 -3.43
CA ILE A 476 38.47 -6.48 -2.28
C ILE A 476 39.90 -6.30 -2.83
N ALA A 477 40.53 -5.20 -2.46
CA ALA A 477 41.92 -4.94 -2.80
C ALA A 477 42.81 -5.92 -2.05
N THR A 478 43.18 -7.04 -2.69
CA THR A 478 44.17 -7.97 -2.13
C THR A 478 45.56 -7.34 -2.21
N GLY A 479 45.93 -6.56 -1.20
CA GLY A 479 47.29 -6.09 -0.99
C GLY A 479 47.94 -6.85 0.16
N LYS A 480 48.98 -7.65 -0.12
CA LYS A 480 50.08 -7.81 0.85
C LYS A 480 50.48 -6.41 1.34
N PRO A 481 50.91 -6.23 2.59
CA PRO A 481 51.28 -4.92 3.10
C PRO A 481 52.53 -4.43 2.35
N THR A 482 52.35 -3.76 1.22
CA THR A 482 53.38 -2.99 0.57
C THR A 482 53.56 -1.72 1.39
N GLN A 483 54.54 -1.78 2.28
CA GLN A 483 55.29 -0.59 2.66
C GLN A 483 55.72 0.12 1.37
N HIS A 484 55.17 1.30 1.13
CA HIS A 484 55.83 2.27 0.26
C HIS A 484 56.08 3.53 1.08
N ASN A 485 57.27 3.52 1.67
CA ASN A 485 58.26 4.57 1.69
C ASN A 485 57.77 5.99 1.98
N ALA A 486 58.02 6.36 3.23
CA ALA A 486 58.50 7.69 3.58
C ALA A 486 59.57 8.15 2.58
N SER A 487 59.40 9.36 2.05
CA SER A 487 60.48 10.21 1.60
C SER A 487 60.41 11.52 2.39
N GLU A 488 61.22 11.55 3.44
CA GLU A 488 61.99 12.68 3.95
C GLU A 488 61.58 14.10 3.51
N ILE A 489 61.10 14.90 4.47
CA ILE A 489 61.67 16.24 4.70
C ILE A 489 61.91 16.38 6.21
N LYS A 490 63.15 16.79 6.52
CA LYS A 490 63.76 16.93 7.84
C LYS A 490 63.34 18.23 8.55
N ASP A 491 63.73 18.23 9.83
CA ASP A 491 63.95 19.34 10.78
C ASP A 491 62.76 19.66 11.70
N GLU A 492 62.65 19.04 12.88
CA GLU A 492 63.48 19.17 14.11
C GLU A 492 62.88 20.22 15.07
N LYS A 493 62.29 19.74 16.18
CA LYS A 493 62.61 20.17 17.55
C LYS A 493 61.87 19.33 18.60
N ASP A 494 62.67 18.53 19.29
CA ASP A 494 62.69 18.27 20.74
C ASP A 494 61.37 18.34 21.54
N THR A 495 60.99 17.23 22.16
CA THR A 495 61.27 17.00 23.61
C THR A 495 60.85 15.58 24.04
N LYS A 496 61.87 14.79 24.37
CA LYS A 496 61.97 13.71 25.38
C LYS A 496 60.77 12.80 25.68
N CYS A 497 60.92 11.59 25.15
CA CYS A 497 60.69 10.26 25.74
C CYS A 497 60.79 10.18 27.28
N LEU A 498 59.91 9.38 27.90
CA LEU A 498 60.32 8.36 28.86
C LEU A 498 59.38 7.14 28.77
N THR A 499 60.03 6.01 28.51
CA THR A 499 59.63 4.62 28.35
C THR A 499 59.00 3.96 29.59
N LEU A 500 58.30 2.84 29.36
CA LEU A 500 58.46 1.48 29.95
C LEU A 500 57.25 0.63 29.47
N THR A 501 57.34 -0.26 28.46
CA THR A 501 57.64 -1.73 28.54
C THR A 501 56.97 -2.41 29.75
N GLU A 502 56.10 -3.43 29.65
CA GLU A 502 56.23 -4.81 29.10
C GLU A 502 54.79 -5.43 28.98
N SER A 503 54.46 -6.25 27.97
CA SER A 503 54.32 -7.74 28.01
C SER A 503 53.35 -8.30 29.11
N CYS A 504 52.45 -9.28 28.98
CA CYS A 504 52.08 -10.34 28.03
C CYS A 504 50.67 -10.89 28.37
N LYS A 505 49.97 -11.49 27.38
CA LYS A 505 49.14 -12.73 27.37
C LYS A 505 48.06 -13.07 28.44
N ASP A 506 46.90 -13.45 27.90
CA ASP A 506 45.92 -14.51 28.26
C ASP A 506 45.59 -14.88 29.71
N SER A 507 44.30 -14.84 30.07
CA SER A 507 43.50 -16.05 30.39
C SER A 507 42.04 -15.72 30.77
N ASP A 508 41.12 -16.54 30.26
CA ASP A 508 39.71 -16.65 30.65
C ASP A 508 39.49 -16.90 32.15
N LYS A 509 38.37 -16.38 32.69
CA LYS A 509 37.43 -17.16 33.54
C LYS A 509 36.15 -16.38 33.90
N THR A 510 35.04 -17.07 33.66
CA THR A 510 33.64 -16.86 34.01
C THR A 510 33.42 -16.69 35.52
N PHE A 511 32.43 -15.88 35.93
CA PHE A 511 31.77 -15.97 37.24
C PHE A 511 30.30 -15.58 37.13
N GLU A 512 29.42 -16.53 37.45
CA GLU A 512 27.99 -16.37 37.72
C GLU A 512 27.78 -15.97 39.19
N ILE A 513 26.76 -15.15 39.49
CA ILE A 513 26.11 -15.09 40.81
C ILE A 513 24.60 -14.84 40.62
N GLU A 514 23.80 -15.75 41.18
CA GLU A 514 22.35 -15.68 41.35
C GLU A 514 21.93 -14.97 42.66
N PHE A 515 20.78 -14.30 42.58
CA PHE A 515 19.66 -14.08 43.52
C PHE A 515 19.79 -14.32 45.05
N ASP A 516 19.27 -13.37 45.85
CA ASP A 516 17.97 -13.54 46.55
C ASP A 516 17.52 -12.30 47.37
N GLU A 517 16.19 -12.12 47.43
CA GLU A 517 15.41 -11.13 48.22
C GLU A 517 15.31 -11.53 49.72
N ASP A 518 15.14 -10.57 50.65
CA ASP A 518 13.83 -10.23 51.28
C ASP A 518 13.90 -9.58 52.70
N SER A 519 12.98 -8.63 52.91
CA SER A 519 12.27 -8.21 54.16
C SER A 519 12.93 -7.51 55.40
N SER A 520 12.53 -6.24 55.57
CA SER A 520 11.84 -5.56 56.70
C SER A 520 12.37 -5.40 58.16
N ASN A 521 12.25 -4.12 58.60
CA ASN A 521 11.88 -3.55 59.91
C ASN A 521 12.87 -3.48 61.09
N ASP A 522 13.18 -2.24 61.54
CA ASP A 522 12.91 -1.77 62.91
C ASP A 522 13.18 -0.24 63.12
N LEU A 523 12.33 0.40 63.93
CA LEU A 523 12.37 1.78 64.49
C LEU A 523 12.66 1.65 66.00
N PRO A 524 13.16 2.67 66.77
CA PRO A 524 12.35 3.85 67.15
C PRO A 524 13.04 5.16 67.66
N THR A 525 12.21 6.22 67.84
CA THR A 525 12.22 7.31 68.88
C THR A 525 13.30 8.44 68.85
N ASN A 526 13.08 9.72 69.21
CA ASN A 526 11.96 10.60 69.62
C ASN A 526 12.50 12.06 69.71
N ASN A 527 11.65 13.10 69.58
CA ASN A 527 11.54 14.26 70.51
C ASN A 527 10.70 15.45 69.98
N ASN A 528 9.48 15.54 70.50
CA ASN A 528 8.77 16.70 71.08
C ASN A 528 8.93 18.13 70.53
N ALA A 529 7.80 18.72 70.10
CA ALA A 529 7.28 20.01 70.60
C ALA A 529 5.77 20.17 70.30
N ARG A 530 5.04 20.78 71.24
CA ARG A 530 3.57 20.81 71.39
C ARG A 530 3.08 22.26 71.26
N ASN A 531 1.95 22.53 70.59
CA ASN A 531 0.80 23.33 71.12
C ASN A 531 -0.30 23.68 70.07
N LYS A 532 -1.47 23.02 70.26
CA LYS A 532 -2.87 23.52 70.35
C LYS A 532 -3.41 24.66 69.44
N ARG A 533 -4.50 24.35 68.72
CA ARG A 533 -5.88 24.94 68.75
C ARG A 533 -6.77 24.14 67.77
N LYS A 534 -7.71 23.26 68.17
CA LYS A 534 -9.11 23.36 68.69
C LYS A 534 -10.19 23.91 67.71
N ILE A 535 -11.14 23.01 67.39
CA ILE A 535 -12.62 23.19 67.27
C ILE A 535 -13.10 23.82 65.93
N SER A 536 -14.15 23.39 65.22
CA SER A 536 -15.33 22.54 65.49
C SER A 536 -15.92 21.95 64.20
N VAL A 537 -16.57 20.80 64.39
CA VAL A 537 -17.49 20.06 63.49
C VAL A 537 -18.90 20.64 63.56
N SER A 538 -19.65 20.62 62.44
CA SER A 538 -21.11 20.37 62.30
C SER A 538 -21.63 21.01 60.99
N ASN A 539 -22.59 20.52 60.21
CA ASN A 539 -23.26 19.22 60.02
C ASN A 539 -24.08 19.32 58.69
N CYS A 540 -24.06 18.25 57.90
CA CYS A 540 -25.12 17.66 57.06
C CYS A 540 -26.18 18.55 56.32
N THR A 541 -26.30 18.40 54.99
CA THR A 541 -27.39 17.62 54.32
C THR A 541 -27.36 17.69 52.78
N LEU A 542 -27.84 16.61 52.17
CA LEU A 542 -27.84 16.19 50.76
C LEU A 542 -28.58 17.12 49.77
N LYS A 543 -28.14 17.14 48.49
CA LYS A 543 -28.96 16.81 47.29
C LYS A 543 -28.20 16.94 45.96
N LYS A 544 -28.18 15.82 45.22
CA LYS A 544 -28.34 15.61 43.77
C LYS A 544 -28.04 16.76 42.76
N GLN A 545 -27.15 16.42 41.82
CA GLN A 545 -27.36 16.38 40.35
C GLN A 545 -26.84 17.52 39.45
N LYS A 546 -26.11 17.07 38.41
CA LYS A 546 -25.88 17.58 37.04
C LYS A 546 -24.69 18.53 36.74
N ARG A 547 -23.91 18.06 35.74
CA ARG A 547 -23.00 18.69 34.75
C ARG A 547 -23.47 20.10 34.32
N TYR A 548 -22.67 21.05 33.79
CA TYR A 548 -21.35 21.14 33.13
C TYR A 548 -20.66 22.42 33.69
N ASP A 549 -19.37 22.76 33.51
CA ASP A 549 -18.74 23.31 32.30
C ASP A 549 -17.51 24.10 32.81
N VAL A 550 -16.29 23.93 32.27
CA VAL A 550 -15.16 24.87 32.52
C VAL A 550 -14.17 24.79 31.34
N THR A 551 -14.37 25.71 30.40
CA THR A 551 -13.41 26.65 29.77
C THR A 551 -12.01 26.19 29.39
N GLU A 552 -11.72 26.44 28.10
CA GLU A 552 -10.47 26.92 27.50
C GLU A 552 -9.41 27.47 28.47
N VAL A 553 -8.18 27.00 28.27
CA VAL A 553 -6.96 27.75 28.60
C VAL A 553 -6.11 27.81 27.34
N ASN A 554 -5.84 29.04 26.92
CA ASN A 554 -4.92 29.41 25.84
C ASN A 554 -3.52 28.81 26.02
N SER A 555 -2.90 28.39 24.91
CA SER A 555 -1.45 28.42 24.78
C SER A 555 -1.05 28.81 23.37
N ASP A 556 -0.39 29.96 23.29
CA ASP A 556 0.10 30.64 22.11
C ASP A 556 1.07 29.78 21.28
N VAL A 557 0.76 29.58 20.00
CA VAL A 557 1.76 29.28 18.96
C VAL A 557 1.37 30.03 17.69
N GLU A 558 2.14 31.06 17.36
CA GLU A 558 2.05 31.77 16.08
C GLU A 558 2.44 30.82 14.93
N PHE A 559 1.50 30.56 14.02
CA PHE A 559 1.81 30.02 12.70
C PHE A 559 2.21 31.18 11.78
N VAL A 560 3.50 31.27 11.46
CA VAL A 560 3.95 32.12 10.35
C VAL A 560 3.56 31.45 9.05
N SER A 561 2.56 32.03 8.37
CA SER A 561 2.17 31.70 7.01
C SER A 561 3.12 32.33 5.98
N ASP A 562 3.10 31.74 4.79
CA ASP A 562 3.48 32.31 3.49
C ASP A 562 4.98 32.50 3.18
N VAL A 563 5.55 31.45 2.54
CA VAL A 563 6.54 31.69 1.49
C VAL A 563 5.94 31.29 0.14
N LYS A 564 5.68 32.34 -0.63
CA LYS A 564 5.25 32.42 -2.02
C LYS A 564 5.74 31.29 -2.92
N ASN A 565 4.82 30.80 -3.74
CA ASN A 565 5.02 30.16 -5.04
C ASN A 565 6.25 30.74 -5.77
N ASN A 566 7.27 29.92 -5.93
CA ASN A 566 8.24 30.05 -7.03
C ASN A 566 8.21 28.75 -7.81
N ASN A 567 7.78 28.87 -9.07
CA ASN A 567 7.73 27.82 -10.09
C ASN A 567 9.03 27.00 -10.12
N MET A 568 8.92 25.69 -9.89
CA MET A 568 9.95 24.75 -10.33
C MET A 568 9.60 24.25 -11.72
N MET A 569 10.20 24.89 -12.73
CA MET A 569 10.34 24.29 -14.06
C MET A 569 11.45 23.23 -14.00
N PHE A 570 11.10 22.00 -14.38
CA PHE A 570 12.08 20.96 -14.68
C PHE A 570 12.68 21.24 -16.06
N ASN A 571 14.01 21.26 -16.16
CA ASN A 571 14.75 21.41 -17.42
C ASN A 571 15.71 20.22 -17.55
N PRO A 572 15.40 19.21 -18.39
CA PRO A 572 16.35 18.15 -18.67
C PRO A 572 17.52 18.72 -19.48
N ILE A 573 18.74 18.41 -19.04
CA ILE A 573 19.98 18.79 -19.72
C ILE A 573 20.00 18.14 -21.11
N CYS A 574 19.69 18.91 -22.16
CA CYS A 574 20.66 19.40 -23.17
C CYS A 574 19.94 19.99 -24.39
N LYS A 575 19.76 21.32 -24.44
CA LYS A 575 19.32 22.06 -25.63
C LYS A 575 20.49 22.54 -26.50
N GLN A 576 21.52 21.71 -26.67
CA GLN A 576 22.70 21.99 -27.50
C GLN A 576 23.20 20.82 -28.35
N ILE A 577 22.32 19.89 -28.76
CA ILE A 577 22.59 18.97 -29.87
C ILE A 577 21.37 18.91 -30.79
N GLY A 578 21.10 20.02 -31.47
CA GLY A 578 20.00 20.17 -32.43
C GLY A 578 20.30 21.19 -33.53
N GLN A 579 21.58 21.42 -33.80
CA GLN A 579 22.04 22.03 -35.04
C GLN A 579 23.13 21.11 -35.58
N THR A 580 22.92 20.64 -36.82
CA THR A 580 23.71 19.64 -37.56
C THR A 580 23.34 18.18 -37.31
N LEU A 581 22.16 17.77 -37.81
CA LEU A 581 21.99 16.72 -38.84
C LEU A 581 20.53 16.64 -39.27
#